data_AF-A0A920I0J9-F1
#
_entry.id   AF-A0A920I0J9-F1
#
_cell.length_a   1.000
_cell.length_b   1.000
_cell.length_c   1.000
_cell.angle_alpha   90.00
_cell.angle_beta   90.00
_cell.angle_gamma   90.00
#
_symmetry.space_group_name_H-M   'P 1'
#
loop_
_entity.id
_entity.type
_entity.pdbx_description
1 polymer ?
#
loop_
_entity_poly.entity_id
_entity_poly.type
_entity_poly.pdbx_seq_one_letter_code
_entity_poly.pdbx_strand_id
1 'polypeptide(L)'
;MFNRLAGTWTYWGWKGGYFSDEEDARTYYDEMCYMLAAQMAAPNSPQWFNTGMHWAYGIDGPSQGHHYVDYKTGKLTRSASAYEHPQPHACFIQSVSDDLVNEGGIMDLWVREARLFKYGSGTGSNFSRIRGEGESLSGGGRSSGLMSFLRIGDRAAGAIKSGGTTRRAAKMVTVDVDHPDIEAYVDWKVVEEQKVAALVAGSKLAQLHMGEVMAACHDEAVSGDDRFDRAPTSA
;
A
#
# COMPACT_ATOMS: atom_id res chain seq x y z
N MET A 1 -22.28 -12.14 -5.33
CA MET A 1 -21.44 -11.27 -4.47
C MET A 1 -22.07 -11.09 -3.09
N PHE A 2 -23.31 -10.60 -2.99
CA PHE A 2 -23.99 -10.35 -1.71
C PHE A 2 -24.14 -11.61 -0.85
N ASN A 3 -24.55 -12.73 -1.45
CA ASN A 3 -24.62 -14.03 -0.77
C ASN A 3 -23.31 -14.43 -0.09
N ARG A 4 -22.14 -14.08 -0.68
CA ARG A 4 -20.84 -14.35 -0.05
C ARG A 4 -20.70 -13.56 1.25
N LEU A 5 -20.94 -12.24 1.20
CA LEU A 5 -20.76 -11.37 2.35
C LEU A 5 -21.80 -11.66 3.43
N ALA A 6 -23.09 -11.51 3.09
CA ALA A 6 -24.20 -11.74 4.01
C ALA A 6 -24.19 -13.17 4.55
N GLY A 7 -23.94 -14.17 3.70
CA GLY A 7 -23.85 -15.56 4.12
C GLY A 7 -22.70 -15.83 5.07
N THR A 8 -21.52 -15.26 4.83
CA THR A 8 -20.38 -15.39 5.74
C THR A 8 -20.65 -14.72 7.08
N TRP A 9 -21.17 -13.49 7.09
CA TRP A 9 -21.52 -12.80 8.33
C TRP A 9 -22.57 -13.56 9.13
N THR A 10 -23.61 -14.07 8.46
CA THR A 10 -24.65 -14.90 9.08
C THR A 10 -24.05 -16.17 9.66
N TYR A 11 -23.21 -16.88 8.91
CA TYR A 11 -22.54 -18.09 9.38
C TYR A 11 -21.67 -17.82 10.61
N TRP A 12 -20.87 -16.75 10.61
CA TRP A 12 -20.06 -16.37 11.77
C TRP A 12 -20.93 -15.98 12.98
N GLY A 13 -22.00 -15.22 12.76
CA GLY A 13 -22.97 -14.87 13.81
C GLY A 13 -23.63 -16.11 14.42
N TRP A 14 -24.05 -17.06 13.59
CA TRP A 14 -24.62 -18.33 14.01
C TRP A 14 -23.63 -19.14 14.85
N LYS A 15 -22.39 -19.32 14.36
CA LYS A 15 -21.33 -20.03 15.08
C LYS A 15 -20.96 -19.36 16.41
N GLY A 16 -21.06 -18.03 16.46
CA GLY A 16 -20.80 -17.22 17.65
C GLY A 16 -21.97 -17.13 18.63
N GLY A 17 -23.15 -17.69 18.30
CA GLY A 17 -24.33 -17.63 19.17
C GLY A 17 -24.98 -16.24 19.24
N TYR A 18 -24.88 -15.45 18.16
CA TYR A 18 -25.47 -14.10 18.09
C TYR A 18 -26.96 -14.07 17.74
N PHE A 19 -27.55 -15.21 17.34
CA PHE A 19 -28.96 -15.33 16.98
C PHE A 19 -29.70 -16.22 17.98
N SER A 20 -30.98 -15.91 18.24
CA SER A 20 -31.80 -16.69 19.17
C SER A 20 -32.21 -18.03 18.57
N ASP A 21 -32.55 -18.02 17.27
CA ASP A 21 -32.94 -19.18 16.49
C ASP A 21 -32.56 -19.06 15.00
N GLU A 22 -32.88 -20.09 14.23
CA GLU A 22 -32.56 -20.16 12.80
C GLU A 22 -33.35 -19.13 11.97
N GLU A 23 -34.55 -18.75 12.41
CA GLU A 23 -35.39 -17.76 11.74
C GLU A 23 -34.77 -16.36 11.84
N ASP A 24 -34.23 -16.01 13.01
CA ASP A 24 -33.45 -14.78 13.22
C ASP A 24 -32.24 -14.70 12.28
N ALA A 25 -31.49 -15.80 12.15
CA ALA A 25 -30.31 -15.86 11.29
C ALA A 25 -30.68 -15.72 9.79
N ARG A 26 -31.77 -16.35 9.37
CA ARG A 26 -32.29 -16.24 7.98
C ARG A 26 -32.79 -14.83 7.69
N THR A 27 -33.50 -14.22 8.63
CA THR A 27 -33.97 -12.83 8.52
C THR A 27 -32.79 -11.89 8.34
N TYR A 28 -31.75 -12.00 9.18
CA TYR A 28 -30.52 -11.20 9.03
C TYR A 28 -29.87 -11.40 7.66
N TYR A 29 -29.77 -12.63 7.17
CA TYR A 29 -29.20 -12.92 5.85
C TYR A 29 -29.97 -12.22 4.72
N ASP A 30 -31.30 -12.33 4.73
CA ASP A 30 -32.18 -11.77 3.69
C ASP A 30 -32.16 -10.23 3.73
N GLU A 31 -32.23 -9.64 4.92
CA GLU A 31 -32.13 -8.19 5.10
C GLU A 31 -30.78 -7.65 4.63
N MET A 32 -29.67 -8.29 5.00
CA MET A 32 -28.34 -7.87 4.55
C MET A 32 -28.20 -7.99 3.02
N CYS A 33 -28.72 -9.05 2.42
CA CYS A 33 -28.72 -9.19 0.96
C CYS A 33 -29.53 -8.08 0.29
N TYR A 34 -30.72 -7.77 0.82
CA TYR A 34 -31.55 -6.68 0.32
C TYR A 34 -30.85 -5.32 0.45
N MET A 35 -30.33 -4.99 1.63
CA MET A 35 -29.65 -3.72 1.89
C MET A 35 -28.45 -3.50 0.96
N LEU A 36 -27.66 -4.55 0.72
CA LEU A 36 -26.52 -4.48 -0.21
C LEU A 36 -26.98 -4.32 -1.66
N ALA A 37 -28.02 -5.04 -2.08
CA ALA A 37 -28.55 -4.98 -3.45
C ALA A 37 -29.25 -3.65 -3.75
N ALA A 38 -29.99 -3.12 -2.77
CA ALA A 38 -30.67 -1.82 -2.85
C ALA A 38 -29.74 -0.63 -2.57
N GLN A 39 -28.45 -0.89 -2.31
CA GLN A 39 -27.45 0.13 -1.98
C GLN A 39 -27.82 1.02 -0.79
N MET A 40 -28.59 0.49 0.17
CA MET A 40 -28.93 1.18 1.42
C MET A 40 -27.70 1.32 2.32
N ALA A 41 -26.79 0.36 2.24
CA ALA A 41 -25.51 0.37 2.94
C ALA A 41 -24.44 -0.33 2.11
N ALA A 42 -23.19 0.04 2.32
CA ALA A 42 -22.04 -0.64 1.73
C ALA A 42 -20.89 -0.70 2.75
N PRO A 43 -20.29 -1.88 2.98
CA PRO A 43 -19.10 -1.97 3.80
C PRO A 43 -17.89 -1.37 3.09
N ASN A 44 -16.81 -1.14 3.85
CA ASN A 44 -15.53 -0.71 3.27
C ASN A 44 -14.97 -1.75 2.27
N SER A 45 -14.10 -1.32 1.36
CA SER A 45 -13.64 -2.15 0.25
C SER A 45 -12.99 -3.48 0.64
N PRO A 46 -12.18 -3.60 1.73
CA PRO A 46 -11.61 -4.89 2.13
C PRO A 46 -12.64 -5.95 2.51
N GLN A 47 -13.82 -5.55 3.02
CA GLN A 47 -14.93 -6.50 3.21
C GLN A 47 -15.33 -7.12 1.88
N TRP A 48 -15.52 -6.30 0.84
CA TRP A 48 -15.86 -6.78 -0.50
C TRP A 48 -14.80 -7.72 -1.07
N PHE A 49 -13.52 -7.47 -0.82
CA PHE A 49 -12.43 -8.26 -1.40
C PHE A 49 -12.20 -9.59 -0.67
N ASN A 50 -12.22 -9.57 0.66
CA ASN A 50 -11.62 -10.66 1.45
C ASN A 50 -12.65 -11.49 2.21
N THR A 51 -13.76 -10.89 2.64
CA THR A 51 -14.73 -11.58 3.51
C THR A 51 -15.38 -12.75 2.79
N GLY A 52 -15.32 -13.95 3.37
CA GLY A 52 -16.02 -15.10 2.83
C GLY A 52 -15.38 -15.76 1.63
N MET A 53 -14.15 -15.40 1.25
CA MET A 53 -13.44 -16.08 0.15
C MET A 53 -13.21 -17.56 0.47
N HIS A 54 -12.80 -17.88 1.70
CA HIS A 54 -12.70 -19.26 2.17
C HIS A 54 -14.07 -19.92 2.30
N TRP A 55 -15.04 -19.27 2.96
CA TRP A 55 -16.37 -19.83 3.22
C TRP A 55 -17.17 -20.14 1.95
N ALA A 56 -17.21 -19.21 0.99
CA ALA A 56 -18.04 -19.37 -0.22
C ALA A 56 -17.34 -20.18 -1.32
N TYR A 57 -16.01 -20.10 -1.41
CA TYR A 57 -15.25 -20.61 -2.57
C TYR A 57 -14.16 -21.61 -2.20
N GLY A 58 -13.94 -21.91 -0.92
CA GLY A 58 -12.86 -22.79 -0.47
C GLY A 58 -11.46 -22.24 -0.74
N ILE A 59 -11.32 -20.93 -1.00
CA ILE A 59 -10.01 -20.31 -1.25
C ILE A 59 -9.21 -20.32 0.05
N ASP A 60 -8.03 -20.94 0.00
CA ASP A 60 -7.15 -21.09 1.14
C ASP A 60 -5.69 -20.74 0.77
N GLY A 61 -4.82 -20.68 1.77
CA GLY A 61 -3.40 -20.43 1.59
C GLY A 61 -2.64 -20.46 2.91
N PRO A 62 -1.30 -20.54 2.87
CA PRO A 62 -0.51 -20.63 4.08
C PRO A 62 -0.61 -19.36 4.93
N SER A 63 -0.52 -19.50 6.25
CA SER A 63 -0.47 -18.37 7.19
C SER A 63 0.44 -17.24 6.72
N GLN A 64 -0.08 -16.02 6.76
CA GLN A 64 0.65 -14.80 6.36
C GLN A 64 1.12 -13.99 7.58
N GLY A 65 1.05 -14.58 8.78
CA GLY A 65 1.49 -13.94 10.04
C GLY A 65 0.52 -12.91 10.60
N HIS A 66 -0.76 -12.93 10.20
CA HIS A 66 -1.81 -12.16 10.86
C HIS A 66 -2.42 -12.95 12.02
N HIS A 67 -3.06 -12.21 12.93
CA HIS A 67 -3.71 -12.75 14.12
C HIS A 67 -5.19 -12.40 14.09
N TYR A 68 -5.99 -13.20 14.80
CA TYR A 68 -7.39 -12.96 15.06
C TYR A 68 -7.68 -13.23 16.53
N VAL A 69 -8.79 -12.72 17.04
CA VAL A 69 -9.25 -13.07 18.40
C VAL A 69 -10.19 -14.26 18.26
N ASP A 70 -9.85 -15.37 18.90
CA ASP A 70 -10.72 -16.55 18.90
C ASP A 70 -12.01 -16.23 19.67
N TYR A 71 -13.16 -16.36 19.00
CA TYR A 71 -14.45 -15.91 19.54
C TYR A 71 -14.93 -16.71 20.75
N LYS A 72 -14.39 -17.91 20.99
CA LYS A 72 -14.76 -18.74 22.15
C LYS A 72 -13.90 -18.43 23.36
N THR A 73 -12.60 -18.31 23.15
CA THR A 73 -11.61 -18.17 24.23
C THR A 73 -11.23 -16.73 24.51
N GLY A 74 -11.52 -15.80 23.59
CA GLY A 74 -11.10 -14.40 23.66
C GLY A 74 -9.60 -14.19 23.49
N LYS A 75 -8.84 -15.22 23.10
CA LYS A 75 -7.37 -15.16 23.01
C LYS A 75 -6.92 -14.74 21.62
N LEU A 76 -5.90 -13.87 21.59
CA LEU A 76 -5.20 -13.53 20.36
C LEU A 76 -4.48 -14.78 19.83
N THR A 77 -4.86 -15.21 18.63
CA THR A 77 -4.42 -16.45 18.02
C THR A 77 -3.83 -16.15 16.65
N ARG A 78 -2.69 -16.78 16.35
CA ARG A 78 -2.09 -16.66 15.02
C ARG A 78 -2.90 -17.49 14.03
N SER A 79 -3.29 -16.88 12.92
CA SER A 79 -4.05 -17.59 11.89
C SER A 79 -3.19 -18.68 11.24
N ALA A 80 -3.75 -19.88 11.07
CA ALA A 80 -3.13 -20.96 10.31
C ALA A 80 -3.30 -20.77 8.79
N SER A 81 -4.37 -20.07 8.38
CA SER A 81 -4.77 -19.86 6.99
C SER A 81 -4.67 -18.38 6.58
N ALA A 82 -4.44 -18.14 5.29
CA ALA A 82 -4.48 -16.81 4.70
C ALA A 82 -5.89 -16.22 4.58
N TYR A 83 -6.95 -17.05 4.59
CA TYR A 83 -8.30 -16.66 4.16
C TYR A 83 -9.44 -17.14 5.06
N GLU A 84 -9.21 -18.11 5.95
CA GLU A 84 -10.24 -18.59 6.90
C GLU A 84 -10.69 -17.48 7.85
N HIS A 85 -9.71 -16.70 8.35
CA HIS A 85 -9.93 -15.48 9.12
C HIS A 85 -9.40 -14.27 8.32
N PRO A 86 -10.18 -13.78 7.33
CA PRO A 86 -9.70 -12.78 6.39
C PRO A 86 -9.45 -11.45 7.10
N GLN A 87 -8.54 -10.63 6.56
CA GLN A 87 -8.34 -9.25 6.97
C GLN A 87 -9.37 -8.36 6.23
N PRO A 88 -10.40 -7.79 6.89
CA PRO A 88 -11.50 -7.14 6.19
C PRO A 88 -11.73 -5.69 6.68
N HIS A 89 -10.72 -5.06 7.29
CA HIS A 89 -10.78 -3.69 7.80
C HIS A 89 -9.97 -2.77 6.91
N ALA A 90 -10.38 -1.50 6.75
CA ALA A 90 -9.68 -0.58 5.86
C ALA A 90 -8.60 0.27 6.53
N CYS A 91 -8.68 0.51 7.84
CA CYS A 91 -7.89 1.54 8.51
C CYS A 91 -7.10 0.94 9.68
N PHE A 92 -5.80 1.20 9.72
CA PHE A 92 -4.91 0.78 10.80
C PHE A 92 -4.03 1.93 11.25
N ILE A 93 -3.79 1.99 12.56
CA ILE A 93 -2.80 2.89 13.16
C ILE A 93 -1.73 2.00 13.78
N GLN A 94 -0.47 2.24 13.41
CA GLN A 94 0.65 1.45 13.86
C GLN A 94 1.71 2.34 14.52
N SER A 95 2.21 1.90 15.66
CA SER A 95 3.38 2.49 16.31
C SER A 95 4.68 2.00 15.68
N VAL A 96 5.69 2.86 15.78
CA VAL A 96 7.08 2.56 15.46
C VAL A 96 7.97 3.08 16.58
N SER A 97 8.94 2.26 16.96
CA SER A 97 10.01 2.60 17.89
C SER A 97 11.27 2.93 17.13
N ASP A 98 12.13 3.74 17.74
CA ASP A 98 13.45 4.10 17.21
C ASP A 98 14.46 2.96 17.37
N ASP A 99 14.15 1.87 16.69
CA ASP A 99 14.93 0.64 16.60
C ASP A 99 14.88 0.14 15.15
N LEU A 100 16.01 -0.33 14.64
CA LEU A 100 16.09 -0.72 13.23
C LEU A 100 15.33 -2.03 12.95
N VAL A 101 15.59 -3.10 13.73
CA VAL A 101 15.25 -4.49 13.34
C VAL A 101 14.44 -5.28 14.38
N ASN A 102 14.37 -4.80 15.62
CA ASN A 102 13.65 -5.51 16.67
C ASN A 102 12.13 -5.33 16.52
N GLU A 103 11.37 -6.10 17.30
CA GLU A 103 9.91 -6.02 17.32
C GLU A 103 9.43 -4.60 17.65
N GLY A 104 8.51 -4.07 16.85
CA GLY A 104 8.05 -2.69 16.95
C GLY A 104 8.99 -1.64 16.33
N GLY A 105 10.16 -2.04 15.83
CA GLY A 105 11.10 -1.18 15.10
C GLY A 105 10.66 -0.85 13.66
N ILE A 106 11.56 -0.19 12.93
CA ILE A 106 11.32 0.35 11.58
C ILE A 106 11.09 -0.78 10.56
N MET A 107 11.97 -1.79 10.53
CA MET A 107 11.84 -2.90 9.57
C MET A 107 10.62 -3.77 9.89
N ASP A 108 10.33 -3.98 11.17
CA ASP A 108 9.12 -4.71 11.59
C ASP A 108 7.84 -3.96 11.20
N LEU A 109 7.80 -2.62 11.33
CA LEU A 109 6.69 -1.82 10.81
C LEU A 109 6.43 -2.12 9.33
N TRP A 110 7.46 -2.13 8.49
CA TRP A 110 7.26 -2.40 7.06
C TRP A 110 6.76 -3.81 6.78
N VAL A 111 7.20 -4.81 7.54
CA VAL A 111 6.66 -6.18 7.42
C VAL A 111 5.18 -6.21 7.80
N ARG A 112 4.81 -5.54 8.90
CA ARG A 112 3.41 -5.43 9.35
C ARG A 112 2.54 -4.69 8.32
N GLU A 113 3.04 -3.58 7.77
CA GLU A 113 2.35 -2.79 6.75
C GLU A 113 2.20 -3.55 5.42
N ALA A 114 3.22 -4.29 4.99
CA ALA A 114 3.16 -5.09 3.79
C ALA A 114 2.05 -6.16 3.86
N ARG A 115 1.85 -6.77 5.04
CA ARG A 115 0.72 -7.69 5.28
C ARG A 115 -0.62 -6.98 5.10
N LEU A 116 -0.75 -5.75 5.62
CA LEU A 116 -1.98 -4.95 5.48
C LEU A 116 -2.24 -4.51 4.04
N PHE A 117 -1.21 -4.03 3.33
CA PHE A 117 -1.29 -3.60 1.94
C PHE A 117 -1.68 -4.74 1.00
N LYS A 118 -1.17 -5.96 1.25
CA LYS A 118 -1.55 -7.16 0.49
C LYS A 118 -3.06 -7.38 0.44
N TYR A 119 -3.76 -7.11 1.55
CA TYR A 119 -5.21 -7.26 1.67
C TYR A 119 -6.00 -5.97 1.39
N GLY A 120 -5.31 -4.92 0.92
CA GLY A 120 -5.94 -3.66 0.52
C GLY A 120 -6.27 -2.74 1.67
N SER A 121 -5.59 -2.84 2.81
CA SER A 121 -5.75 -1.89 3.91
C SER A 121 -4.88 -0.65 3.74
N GLY A 122 -5.28 0.46 4.37
CA GLY A 122 -4.43 1.62 4.60
C GLY A 122 -3.85 1.63 6.02
N THR A 123 -2.67 2.22 6.18
CA THR A 123 -1.96 2.32 7.45
C THR A 123 -1.58 3.77 7.75
N GLY A 124 -1.58 4.14 9.02
CA GLY A 124 -1.08 5.42 9.53
C GLY A 124 -0.10 5.21 10.68
N SER A 125 0.99 5.97 10.68
CA SER A 125 1.97 5.96 11.76
C SER A 125 2.48 7.35 12.09
N ASN A 126 2.71 7.59 13.37
CA ASN A 126 3.47 8.74 13.84
C ASN A 126 4.95 8.34 13.92
N PHE A 127 5.79 9.10 13.22
CA PHE A 127 7.22 8.85 13.07
C PHE A 127 8.09 9.77 13.94
N SER A 128 7.50 10.63 14.75
CA SER A 128 8.19 11.63 15.59
C SER A 128 9.15 11.03 16.62
N ARG A 129 9.04 9.72 16.87
CA ARG A 129 9.95 8.99 17.76
C ARG A 129 11.27 8.59 17.09
N ILE A 130 11.31 8.54 15.76
CA ILE A 130 12.52 8.18 15.03
C ILE A 130 13.50 9.34 15.12
N ARG A 131 14.76 9.06 15.44
CA ARG A 131 15.76 10.13 15.55
C ARG A 131 16.04 10.82 14.21
N GLY A 132 16.34 12.10 14.27
CA GLY A 132 16.68 12.95 13.14
C GLY A 132 18.04 12.65 12.51
N GLU A 133 18.32 13.33 11.41
CA GLU A 133 19.59 13.19 10.70
C GLU A 133 20.78 13.65 11.55
N GLY A 134 21.86 12.87 11.55
CA GLY A 134 23.09 13.24 12.25
C GLY A 134 23.11 12.95 13.75
N GLU A 135 22.02 12.48 14.35
CA GLU A 135 21.97 12.05 15.75
C GLU A 135 22.81 10.78 16.00
N SER A 136 23.32 10.61 17.22
CA SER A 136 24.24 9.50 17.54
C SER A 136 23.55 8.14 17.52
N LEU A 137 24.29 7.10 17.11
CA LEU A 137 23.87 5.70 17.20
C LEU A 137 24.59 4.97 18.34
N SER A 138 23.92 3.99 18.95
CA SER A 138 24.48 3.19 20.06
C SER A 138 25.72 2.38 19.66
N GLY A 139 25.77 1.91 18.42
CA GLY A 139 26.92 1.19 17.85
C GLY A 139 28.03 2.07 17.29
N GLY A 140 27.95 3.40 17.48
CA GLY A 140 28.82 4.37 16.84
C GLY A 140 28.30 4.82 15.46
N GLY A 141 28.75 6.00 15.02
CA GLY A 141 28.26 6.63 13.79
C GLY A 141 27.07 7.56 14.02
N ARG A 142 26.41 7.94 12.91
CA ARG A 142 25.34 8.94 12.88
C ARG A 142 24.12 8.40 12.14
N SER A 143 22.95 8.81 12.58
CA SER A 143 21.65 8.49 11.97
C SER A 143 21.55 9.08 10.57
N SER A 144 20.91 8.34 9.66
CA SER A 144 20.50 8.82 8.33
C SER A 144 19.21 9.65 8.36
N GLY A 145 18.62 9.82 9.53
CA GLY A 145 17.41 10.60 9.76
C GLY A 145 16.12 9.92 9.31
N LEU A 146 15.00 10.48 9.76
CA LEU A 146 13.66 10.00 9.48
C LEU A 146 13.41 9.92 7.97
N MET A 147 13.82 10.96 7.23
CA MET A 147 13.55 11.08 5.81
C MET A 147 14.14 9.94 4.97
N SER A 148 15.26 9.36 5.42
CA SER A 148 15.86 8.20 4.75
C SER A 148 14.98 6.95 4.83
N PHE A 149 14.36 6.70 5.98
CA PHE A 149 13.42 5.60 6.15
C PHE A 149 12.09 5.84 5.44
N LEU A 150 11.59 7.07 5.43
CA LEU A 150 10.37 7.41 4.68
C LEU A 150 10.51 7.15 3.18
N ARG A 151 11.69 7.44 2.59
CA ARG A 151 11.99 7.10 1.19
C ARG A 151 11.95 5.60 0.91
N ILE A 152 12.46 4.78 1.84
CA ILE A 152 12.39 3.31 1.70
C ILE A 152 10.94 2.84 1.78
N GLY A 153 10.19 3.36 2.76
CA GLY A 153 8.77 3.04 2.94
C GLY A 153 7.92 3.41 1.73
N ASP A 154 8.16 4.57 1.12
CA ASP A 154 7.47 5.01 -0.10
C ASP A 154 7.73 4.05 -1.28
N ARG A 155 8.99 3.68 -1.49
CA ARG A 155 9.37 2.70 -2.54
C ARG A 155 8.77 1.32 -2.29
N ALA A 156 8.79 0.85 -1.04
CA ALA A 156 8.20 -0.42 -0.66
C ALA A 156 6.68 -0.43 -0.89
N ALA A 157 5.97 0.61 -0.44
CA ALA A 157 4.54 0.77 -0.66
C ALA A 157 4.20 0.83 -2.16
N GLY A 158 4.99 1.53 -2.96
CA GLY A 158 4.81 1.62 -4.42
C GLY A 158 4.97 0.29 -5.15
N ALA A 159 5.77 -0.64 -4.62
CA ALA A 159 5.95 -1.98 -5.18
C ALA A 159 4.80 -2.94 -4.81
N ILE A 160 4.11 -2.71 -3.70
CA ILE A 160 3.07 -3.60 -3.20
C ILE A 160 1.72 -3.25 -3.84
N LYS A 161 1.16 -4.22 -4.56
CA LYS A 161 -0.21 -4.19 -5.07
C LYS A 161 -1.03 -5.23 -4.33
N SER A 162 -2.22 -4.87 -3.86
CA SER A 162 -3.15 -5.88 -3.32
C SER A 162 -3.61 -6.79 -4.46
N GLY A 163 -3.82 -8.08 -4.20
CA GLY A 163 -4.10 -9.15 -5.19
C GLY A 163 -5.42 -9.05 -5.96
N GLY A 164 -5.69 -7.89 -6.58
CA GLY A 164 -6.87 -7.55 -7.37
C GLY A 164 -6.73 -6.14 -7.96
N THR A 165 -7.23 -5.97 -9.18
CA THR A 165 -6.75 -5.11 -10.28
C THR A 165 -6.68 -3.57 -10.06
N THR A 166 -7.08 -2.99 -8.91
CA THR A 166 -7.24 -1.52 -8.82
C THR A 166 -6.75 -0.83 -7.54
N ARG A 167 -6.34 -1.54 -6.48
CA ARG A 167 -5.98 -0.88 -5.21
C ARG A 167 -4.47 -0.87 -4.94
N ARG A 168 -3.95 0.34 -4.69
CA ARG A 168 -2.56 0.61 -4.30
C ARG A 168 -2.44 0.70 -2.78
N ALA A 169 -1.23 0.47 -2.26
CA ALA A 169 -0.92 0.77 -0.86
C ALA A 169 -1.25 2.23 -0.54
N ALA A 170 -1.77 2.47 0.66
CA ALA A 170 -2.10 3.80 1.16
C ALA A 170 -1.49 3.98 2.54
N LYS A 171 -0.60 4.99 2.67
CA LYS A 171 0.13 5.25 3.90
C LYS A 171 -0.05 6.70 4.32
N MET A 172 -0.42 6.90 5.59
CA MET A 172 -0.37 8.17 6.29
C MET A 172 0.88 8.19 7.17
N VAL A 173 1.62 9.28 7.09
CA VAL A 173 2.78 9.55 7.95
C VAL A 173 2.49 10.85 8.67
N THR A 174 2.67 10.86 9.98
CA THR A 174 2.57 12.07 10.82
C THR A 174 3.90 12.30 11.52
N VAL A 175 4.27 13.57 11.65
CA VAL A 175 5.50 14.03 12.31
C VAL A 175 5.13 15.26 13.13
N ASP A 176 5.62 15.32 14.35
CA ASP A 176 5.34 16.39 15.31
C ASP A 176 6.19 17.61 14.90
N VAL A 177 5.66 18.82 15.14
CA VAL A 177 6.24 20.07 14.62
C VAL A 177 7.62 20.40 15.20
N ASP A 178 7.96 19.82 16.34
CA ASP A 178 9.23 19.98 17.05
C ASP A 178 10.29 18.93 16.66
N HIS A 179 9.97 18.03 15.74
CA HIS A 179 10.92 17.04 15.25
C HIS A 179 12.08 17.70 14.48
N PRO A 180 13.35 17.28 14.68
CA PRO A 180 14.51 17.90 14.02
C PRO A 180 14.44 17.89 12.49
N ASP A 181 13.85 16.84 11.89
CA ASP A 181 13.68 16.73 10.43
C ASP A 181 12.36 17.35 9.91
N ILE A 182 11.64 18.17 10.69
CA ILE A 182 10.30 18.67 10.32
C ILE A 182 10.28 19.49 9.02
N GLU A 183 11.25 20.40 8.83
CA GLU A 183 11.33 21.23 7.63
C GLU A 183 11.52 20.36 6.38
N ALA A 184 12.45 19.40 6.45
CA ALA A 184 12.69 18.44 5.38
C ALA A 184 11.46 17.56 5.09
N TYR A 185 10.69 17.19 6.11
CA TYR A 185 9.44 16.44 5.96
C TYR A 185 8.36 17.25 5.23
N VAL A 186 8.17 18.52 5.61
CA VAL A 186 7.17 19.42 4.98
C VAL A 186 7.53 19.69 3.52
N ASP A 187 8.80 19.94 3.21
CA ASP A 187 9.26 20.27 1.86
C ASP A 187 9.35 19.04 0.92
N TRP A 188 9.31 17.82 1.48
CA TRP A 188 9.57 16.59 0.73
C TRP A 188 8.71 16.44 -0.53
N LYS A 189 7.39 16.66 -0.41
CA LYS A 189 6.46 16.51 -1.54
C LYS A 189 6.70 17.55 -2.64
N VAL A 190 7.01 18.79 -2.25
CA VAL A 190 7.30 19.87 -3.20
C VAL A 190 8.55 19.53 -4.03
N VAL A 191 9.59 19.01 -3.37
CA VAL A 191 10.82 18.58 -4.05
C VAL A 191 10.56 17.44 -5.04
N GLU A 192 9.70 16.48 -4.71
CA GLU A 192 9.33 15.41 -5.65
C GLU A 192 8.54 15.96 -6.87
N GLU A 193 7.66 16.93 -6.69
CA GLU A 193 6.93 17.57 -7.80
C GLU A 193 7.87 18.34 -8.74
N GLN A 194 8.89 19.01 -8.20
CA GLN A 194 9.92 19.68 -9.00
C GLN A 194 10.70 18.69 -9.88
N LYS A 195 11.00 17.48 -9.37
CA LYS A 195 11.64 16.42 -10.17
C LYS A 195 10.74 15.97 -11.32
N VAL A 196 9.44 15.80 -11.08
CA VAL A 196 8.48 15.45 -12.14
C VAL A 196 8.42 16.55 -13.20
N ALA A 197 8.36 17.81 -12.79
CA ALA A 197 8.37 18.95 -13.72
C ALA A 197 9.64 18.97 -14.58
N ALA A 198 10.81 18.74 -13.97
CA ALA A 198 12.08 18.65 -14.68
C ALA A 198 12.11 17.47 -15.68
N LEU A 199 11.61 16.30 -15.29
CA LEU A 199 11.50 15.13 -16.18
C LEU A 199 10.56 15.38 -17.36
N VAL A 200 9.43 16.06 -17.13
CA VAL A 200 8.50 16.42 -18.21
C VAL A 200 9.13 17.43 -19.17
N ALA A 201 9.82 18.45 -18.66
CA ALA A 201 10.52 19.42 -19.50
C ALA A 201 11.64 18.77 -20.32
N GLY A 202 12.48 17.96 -19.66
CA GLY A 202 13.60 17.25 -20.31
C GLY A 202 13.13 16.23 -21.35
N SER A 203 12.05 15.48 -21.09
CA SER A 203 11.54 14.49 -22.03
C SER A 203 10.99 15.11 -23.31
N LYS A 204 10.35 16.29 -23.23
CA LYS A 204 9.91 17.04 -24.42
C LYS A 204 11.09 17.51 -25.28
N LEU A 205 12.12 18.07 -24.66
CA LEU A 205 13.34 18.49 -25.37
C LEU A 205 14.07 17.30 -26.00
N ALA A 206 14.21 16.20 -25.25
CA ALA A 206 14.82 14.98 -25.75
C ALA A 206 14.04 14.41 -26.94
N GLN A 207 12.70 14.39 -26.88
CA GLN A 207 11.86 13.94 -27.99
C GLN A 207 12.07 14.79 -29.25
N LEU A 208 12.10 16.12 -29.10
CA LEU A 208 12.29 17.04 -30.22
C LEU A 208 13.66 16.82 -30.88
N HIS A 209 14.75 16.94 -30.12
CA HIS A 209 16.09 16.85 -30.68
C HIS A 209 16.45 15.45 -31.16
N MET A 210 16.02 14.40 -30.45
CA MET A 210 16.23 13.04 -30.93
C MET A 210 15.42 12.77 -32.20
N GLY A 211 14.21 13.33 -32.31
CA GLY A 211 13.40 13.27 -33.53
C GLY A 211 14.10 13.93 -34.71
N GLU A 212 14.67 15.12 -34.52
CA GLU A 212 15.46 15.83 -35.54
C GLU A 212 16.69 15.03 -35.97
N VAL A 213 17.45 14.47 -35.02
CA VAL A 213 18.63 13.64 -35.31
C VAL A 213 18.24 12.38 -36.08
N MET A 214 17.20 11.66 -35.63
CA MET A 214 16.73 10.45 -36.31
C MET A 214 16.23 10.76 -37.73
N ALA A 215 15.50 11.87 -37.91
CA ALA A 215 15.07 12.31 -39.24
C ALA A 215 16.26 12.60 -40.16
N ALA A 216 17.30 13.29 -39.67
CA ALA A 216 18.51 13.56 -40.43
C ALA A 216 19.28 12.27 -40.80
N CYS A 217 19.33 11.28 -39.90
CA CYS A 217 19.97 9.99 -40.18
C CYS A 217 19.21 9.15 -41.23
N HIS A 218 17.90 9.35 -41.37
CA HIS A 218 17.03 8.63 -42.30
C HIS A 218 16.69 9.44 -43.55
N ASP A 219 17.37 10.55 -43.80
CA ASP A 219 17.16 11.35 -45.00
C ASP A 219 17.60 10.55 -46.25
N GLU A 220 16.62 10.14 -47.05
CA GLU A 220 16.83 9.42 -48.31
C GLU A 220 17.33 10.32 -49.44
N ALA A 221 17.31 11.65 -49.27
CA ALA A 221 17.78 12.62 -50.27
C ALA A 221 19.31 12.70 -50.36
N VAL A 222 20.04 12.21 -49.35
CA VAL A 222 21.50 12.10 -49.35
C VAL A 222 21.87 10.65 -49.63
N SER A 223 22.78 10.33 -50.54
CA SER A 223 23.16 8.93 -50.88
C SER A 223 24.61 8.63 -50.50
N GLY A 224 24.88 7.44 -49.95
CA GLY A 224 26.26 6.94 -49.76
C GLY A 224 27.05 7.66 -48.65
N ASP A 225 28.35 7.85 -48.88
CA ASP A 225 29.32 8.36 -47.90
C ASP A 225 29.06 9.81 -47.45
N ASP A 226 28.32 10.59 -48.25
CA ASP A 226 27.90 11.97 -47.94
C ASP A 226 27.02 12.06 -46.67
N ARG A 227 26.38 10.95 -46.27
CA ARG A 227 25.59 10.87 -45.01
C ARG A 227 26.44 10.94 -43.75
N PHE A 228 27.74 10.68 -43.85
CA PHE A 228 28.68 10.68 -42.74
C PHE A 228 29.56 11.94 -42.71
N ASP A 229 29.45 12.80 -43.73
CA ASP A 229 30.28 13.99 -43.84
C ASP A 229 29.59 15.19 -43.20
N ARG A 230 30.20 15.73 -42.15
CA ARG A 230 29.65 16.86 -41.39
C ARG A 230 29.91 18.12 -42.21
N ALA A 231 29.04 18.44 -43.17
CA ALA A 231 29.21 19.62 -44.01
C ALA A 231 29.53 20.85 -43.13
N PRO A 232 30.57 21.64 -43.48
CA PRO A 232 30.98 22.77 -42.66
C PRO A 232 29.83 23.77 -42.60
N THR A 233 29.40 24.10 -41.39
CA THR A 233 28.45 25.18 -41.12
C THR A 233 29.07 26.46 -41.67
N SER A 234 28.50 26.99 -42.76
CA SER A 234 28.91 28.30 -43.27
C SER A 234 28.47 29.36 -42.26
N ALA A 235 29.45 30.20 -41.90
CA ALA A 235 29.34 31.29 -40.92
C ALA A 235 28.45 32.44 -41.42
#